data_AF-A0A3M8EGR6-F1
#
_entry.id   AF-A0A3M8EGR6-F1
#
_cell.length_a   1.000
_cell.length_b   1.000
_cell.length_c   1.000
_cell.angle_alpha   90.00
_cell.angle_beta   90.00
_cell.angle_gamma   90.00
#
_symmetry.space_group_name_H-M   'P 1'
#
loop_
_entity.id
_entity.type
_entity.pdbx_description
1 polymer ?
#
loop_
_entity_poly.entity_id
_entity_poly.type
_entity_poly.pdbx_seq_one_letter_code
_entity_poly.pdbx_strand_id
1 'polypeptide(L)'
;MESTVKDRIKLFLQHLNIGQNSFESKVGWSNGYINNTKSISADKLNHVINEYPQLNLNWLITGKGVMTDPSALSDPTGQIIGMVEEGAAEYKNKYLEMLEENRLLRIEIEKLRKIIETKVHDNRDKFER
;
A
#
# COMPACT_ATOMS: atom_id res chain seq x y z
N MET A 1 21.68 -16.67 -1.54
CA MET A 1 21.19 -17.93 -0.96
C MET A 1 19.85 -17.57 -0.32
N GLU A 2 18.68 -18.10 -0.68
CA GLU A 2 18.27 -19.23 -1.51
C GLU A 2 16.96 -18.81 -2.21
N SER A 3 16.85 -18.95 -3.54
CA SER A 3 15.60 -18.69 -4.26
C SER A 3 14.77 -19.97 -4.33
N THR A 4 14.61 -20.67 -3.21
CA THR A 4 13.84 -21.91 -3.20
C THR A 4 12.35 -21.59 -3.14
N VAL A 5 11.52 -22.55 -3.57
CA VAL A 5 10.07 -22.40 -3.52
C VAL A 5 9.60 -22.18 -2.08
N LYS A 6 10.26 -22.82 -1.10
CA LYS A 6 9.99 -22.67 0.33
C LYS A 6 10.13 -21.22 0.81
N ASP A 7 11.21 -20.55 0.44
CA ASP A 7 11.47 -19.17 0.89
C ASP A 7 10.45 -18.20 0.28
N ARG A 8 10.05 -18.44 -0.98
CA ARG A 8 8.99 -17.67 -1.64
C ARG A 8 7.63 -17.86 -0.98
N ILE A 9 7.30 -19.08 -0.55
CA ILE A 9 6.09 -19.31 0.25
C ILE A 9 6.18 -18.51 1.53
N LYS A 10 7.27 -18.62 2.29
CA LYS A 10 7.44 -17.86 3.55
C LYS A 10 7.30 -16.35 3.37
N LEU A 11 7.86 -15.81 2.28
CA LEU A 11 7.74 -14.40 1.93
C LEU A 11 6.28 -14.01 1.64
N PHE A 12 5.55 -14.86 0.91
CA PHE A 12 4.12 -14.67 0.66
C PHE A 12 3.29 -14.74 1.96
N LEU A 13 3.62 -15.64 2.88
CA LEU A 13 2.94 -15.73 4.18
C LEU A 13 3.16 -14.47 5.03
N GLN A 14 4.39 -13.92 5.01
CA GLN A 14 4.72 -12.66 5.67
C GLN A 14 3.92 -11.49 5.08
N HIS A 15 3.78 -11.43 3.74
CA HIS A 15 2.99 -10.41 3.07
C HIS A 15 1.50 -10.47 3.46
N LEU A 16 0.95 -11.67 3.65
CA LEU A 16 -0.43 -11.87 4.10
C LEU A 16 -0.61 -11.79 5.63
N ASN A 17 0.49 -11.65 6.38
CA ASN A 17 0.52 -11.71 7.85
C ASN A 17 -0.14 -12.98 8.43
N ILE A 18 0.06 -14.13 7.78
CA ILE A 18 -0.46 -15.43 8.21
C ILE A 18 0.65 -16.35 8.70
N GLY A 19 0.35 -17.16 9.72
CA GLY A 19 1.28 -18.17 10.21
C GLY A 19 1.41 -19.36 9.27
N GLN A 20 2.61 -19.97 9.22
CA GLN A 20 2.88 -21.17 8.41
C GLN A 20 1.90 -22.31 8.67
N ASN A 21 1.60 -22.61 9.93
CA ASN A 21 0.67 -23.68 10.31
C ASN A 21 -0.76 -23.41 9.82
N SER A 22 -1.18 -22.13 9.81
CA SER A 22 -2.49 -21.72 9.31
C SER A 22 -2.58 -21.91 7.80
N PHE A 23 -1.52 -21.52 7.07
CA PHE A 23 -1.43 -21.77 5.65
C PHE A 23 -1.48 -23.27 5.34
N GLU A 24 -0.62 -24.08 5.98
CA GLU A 24 -0.56 -25.52 5.76
C GLU A 24 -1.92 -26.18 6.02
N SER A 25 -2.58 -25.81 7.12
CA SER A 25 -3.93 -26.32 7.43
C SER A 25 -4.95 -25.93 6.36
N LYS A 26 -4.87 -24.70 5.84
CA LYS A 26 -5.82 -24.18 4.84
C LYS A 26 -5.67 -24.87 3.48
N VAL A 27 -4.44 -25.16 3.05
CA VAL A 27 -4.18 -25.90 1.80
C VAL A 27 -4.25 -27.43 1.98
N GLY A 28 -4.61 -27.93 3.17
CA GLY A 28 -4.73 -29.37 3.47
C GLY A 28 -3.39 -30.10 3.53
N TRP A 29 -2.34 -29.44 4.00
CA TRP A 29 -1.00 -30.00 4.18
C TRP A 29 -0.74 -30.37 5.64
N SER A 30 0.14 -31.34 5.87
CA SER A 30 0.58 -31.72 7.22
C SER A 30 1.41 -30.61 7.86
N ASN A 31 1.29 -30.44 9.18
CA ASN A 31 2.13 -29.49 9.92
C ASN A 31 3.63 -29.71 9.66
N GLY A 32 4.33 -28.64 9.33
CA GLY A 32 5.74 -28.64 8.99
C GLY A 32 6.06 -29.11 7.58
N TYR A 33 5.06 -29.31 6.70
CA TYR A 33 5.28 -29.70 5.31
C TYR A 33 6.25 -28.75 4.63
N ILE A 34 6.00 -27.43 4.66
CA ILE A 34 6.85 -26.41 4.00
C ILE A 34 8.30 -26.47 4.52
N ASN A 35 8.50 -26.85 5.79
CA ASN A 35 9.84 -26.96 6.34
C ASN A 35 10.60 -28.18 5.82
N ASN A 36 9.88 -29.28 5.57
CA ASN A 36 10.45 -30.57 5.18
C ASN A 36 10.51 -30.80 3.66
N THR A 37 9.75 -30.08 2.85
CA THR A 37 9.85 -30.19 1.37
C THR A 37 10.99 -29.35 0.80
N LYS A 38 11.68 -29.93 -0.17
CA LYS A 38 12.63 -29.24 -1.06
C LYS A 38 11.99 -28.84 -2.39
N SER A 39 10.98 -29.59 -2.82
CA SER A 39 10.21 -29.38 -4.04
C SER A 39 8.72 -29.63 -3.76
N ILE A 40 7.86 -29.02 -4.57
CA ILE A 40 6.41 -29.14 -4.45
C ILE A 40 5.88 -29.70 -5.77
N SER A 41 5.08 -30.76 -5.68
CA SER A 41 4.44 -31.38 -6.85
C SER A 41 3.40 -30.45 -7.47
N ALA A 42 3.13 -30.60 -8.77
CA ALA A 42 2.13 -29.81 -9.47
C ALA A 42 0.74 -29.90 -8.82
N ASP A 43 0.32 -31.08 -8.35
CA ASP A 43 -0.96 -31.27 -7.66
C ASP A 43 -1.07 -30.42 -6.40
N LYS A 44 0.01 -30.35 -5.62
CA LYS A 44 0.08 -29.55 -4.40
C LYS A 44 0.05 -28.06 -4.72
N LEU A 45 0.69 -27.63 -5.81
CA LEU A 45 0.61 -26.24 -6.27
C LEU A 45 -0.80 -25.88 -6.72
N ASN A 46 -1.53 -26.78 -7.39
CA ASN A 46 -2.92 -26.54 -7.76
C ASN A 46 -3.80 -26.28 -6.52
N HIS A 47 -3.60 -27.03 -5.43
CA HIS A 47 -4.29 -26.74 -4.17
C HIS A 47 -3.97 -25.35 -3.63
N VAL A 48 -2.72 -24.90 -3.73
CA VAL A 48 -2.33 -23.56 -3.28
C VAL A 48 -2.98 -22.48 -4.13
N ILE A 49 -3.01 -22.63 -5.46
CA ILE A 49 -3.62 -21.64 -6.36
C ILE A 49 -5.14 -21.60 -6.16
N ASN A 50 -5.78 -22.74 -5.89
CA ASN A 50 -7.21 -22.80 -5.60
C ASN A 50 -7.56 -22.04 -4.30
N GLU A 51 -6.72 -22.14 -3.26
CA GLU A 51 -6.93 -21.43 -1.99
C GLU A 51 -6.43 -19.97 -2.02
N TYR A 52 -5.42 -19.69 -2.83
CA TYR A 52 -4.77 -18.39 -2.97
C TYR A 52 -4.64 -18.01 -4.45
N PRO A 53 -5.75 -17.69 -5.12
CA PRO A 53 -5.76 -17.32 -6.55
C PRO A 53 -4.97 -16.04 -6.84
N GLN A 54 -4.72 -15.22 -5.82
CA GLN A 54 -3.88 -14.03 -5.92
C GLN A 54 -2.38 -14.33 -6.03
N LEU A 55 -1.94 -15.55 -5.72
CA LEU A 55 -0.53 -15.94 -5.77
C LEU A 55 -0.13 -16.28 -7.21
N ASN A 56 0.88 -15.57 -7.74
CA ASN A 56 1.39 -15.85 -9.06
C ASN A 56 2.25 -17.13 -9.05
N LEU A 57 1.76 -18.18 -9.71
CA LEU A 57 2.46 -19.46 -9.81
C LEU A 57 3.82 -19.34 -10.51
N ASN A 58 3.89 -18.54 -11.57
CA ASN A 58 5.12 -18.35 -12.32
C ASN A 58 6.22 -17.75 -11.45
N TRP A 59 5.90 -16.77 -10.61
CA TRP A 59 6.82 -16.24 -9.60
C TRP A 59 7.19 -17.29 -8.56
N LEU A 60 6.23 -18.09 -8.08
CA LEU A 60 6.47 -19.12 -7.07
C LEU A 60 7.42 -20.22 -7.58
N ILE A 61 7.36 -20.61 -8.84
CA ILE A 61 8.21 -21.67 -9.41
C ILE A 61 9.54 -21.09 -9.89
N THR A 62 9.50 -20.04 -10.70
CA THR A 62 10.67 -19.52 -11.41
C THR A 62 11.45 -18.48 -10.60
N GLY A 63 10.83 -17.88 -9.60
CA GLY A 63 11.36 -16.72 -8.88
C GLY A 63 11.42 -15.43 -9.71
N LYS A 64 10.85 -15.42 -10.92
CA LYS A 64 10.83 -14.27 -11.82
C LYS A 64 9.42 -13.69 -11.92
N GLY A 65 9.31 -12.37 -11.99
CA GLY A 65 8.04 -11.66 -12.09
C GLY A 65 7.55 -11.10 -10.75
N VAL A 66 6.24 -10.88 -10.65
CA VAL A 66 5.59 -10.33 -9.46
C VAL A 66 4.98 -11.44 -8.60
N MET A 67 5.01 -11.28 -7.28
CA MET A 67 4.52 -12.29 -6.34
C MET A 67 3.01 -12.51 -6.42
N THR A 68 2.25 -11.44 -6.62
CA THR A 68 0.79 -11.47 -6.70
C THR A 68 0.33 -10.93 -8.03
N ASP A 69 -0.68 -11.57 -8.63
CA ASP A 69 -1.26 -11.09 -9.88
C ASP A 69 -2.29 -9.99 -9.59
N PRO A 70 -2.06 -8.74 -10.04
CA PRO A 70 -2.97 -7.65 -9.77
C PRO A 70 -4.32 -7.80 -10.49
N SER A 71 -4.42 -8.68 -11.49
CA SER A 71 -5.69 -9.01 -12.15
C SER A 71 -6.59 -9.94 -11.32
N ALA A 72 -6.02 -10.72 -10.39
CA ALA A 72 -6.77 -11.51 -9.41
C ALA A 72 -7.16 -10.69 -8.17
N LEU A 73 -6.74 -9.43 -8.09
CA LEU A 73 -7.18 -8.45 -7.09
C LEU A 73 -8.52 -7.80 -7.47
N SER A 74 -9.42 -8.54 -8.13
CA SER A 74 -10.85 -8.22 -8.13
C SER A 74 -11.53 -8.74 -6.86
N ASP A 75 -10.87 -8.68 -5.70
CA ASP A 75 -11.01 -7.56 -4.76
C ASP A 75 -10.77 -7.99 -3.29
N PRO A 76 -9.52 -7.94 -2.79
CA PRO A 76 -9.19 -7.69 -1.39
C PRO A 76 -8.65 -6.25 -1.19
N THR A 77 -8.80 -5.38 -2.18
CA THR A 77 -8.71 -3.93 -1.99
C THR A 77 -10.06 -3.38 -1.51
N GLY A 78 -11.14 -4.14 -1.63
CA GLY A 78 -12.49 -3.84 -1.15
C GLY A 78 -12.65 -3.96 0.36
N GLN A 79 -11.84 -4.78 1.04
CA GLN A 79 -11.80 -4.80 2.52
C GLN A 79 -10.88 -3.74 3.12
N ILE A 80 -9.87 -3.27 2.37
CA ILE A 80 -9.14 -2.04 2.74
C ILE A 80 -10.02 -0.81 2.47
N ILE A 81 -10.90 -0.85 1.47
CA ILE A 81 -11.88 0.22 1.22
C ILE A 81 -13.03 0.17 2.25
N GLY A 82 -13.42 -1.00 2.76
CA GLY A 82 -14.56 -1.15 3.68
C GLY A 82 -14.28 -1.03 5.19
N MET A 83 -13.06 -1.30 5.68
CA MET A 83 -12.75 -1.21 7.12
C MET A 83 -12.25 0.17 7.58
N VAL A 84 -12.17 1.15 6.67
CA VAL A 84 -11.56 2.46 6.97
C VAL A 84 -12.56 3.60 6.76
N GLU A 85 -13.86 3.37 6.83
CA GLU A 85 -14.82 4.47 6.63
C GLU A 85 -14.80 5.48 7.80
N GLU A 86 -14.56 5.07 9.05
CA GLU A 86 -14.45 6.01 10.17
C GLU A 86 -13.05 6.65 10.29
N GLY A 87 -11.97 5.86 10.15
CA GLY A 87 -10.59 6.37 10.24
C GLY A 87 -10.10 7.12 8.99
N ALA A 88 -10.56 6.76 7.79
CA ALA A 88 -10.16 7.46 6.55
C ALA A 88 -10.96 8.74 6.39
N ALA A 89 -12.20 8.80 6.89
CA ALA A 89 -12.93 10.06 6.97
C ALA A 89 -12.16 11.07 7.82
N GLU A 90 -11.63 10.65 8.96
CA GLU A 90 -10.84 11.51 9.85
C GLU A 90 -9.53 11.98 9.20
N TYR A 91 -8.79 11.07 8.56
CA TYR A 91 -7.54 11.42 7.85
C TYR A 91 -7.79 12.29 6.62
N LYS A 92 -8.87 12.02 5.87
CA LYS A 92 -9.32 12.82 4.74
C LYS A 92 -9.78 14.21 5.19
N ASN A 93 -10.53 14.31 6.29
CA ASN A 93 -10.96 15.58 6.87
C ASN A 93 -9.75 16.41 7.32
N LYS A 94 -8.80 15.80 8.05
CA LYS A 94 -7.56 16.46 8.46
C LYS A 94 -6.71 16.92 7.27
N TYR A 95 -6.64 16.10 6.22
CA TYR A 95 -5.93 16.45 4.98
C TYR A 95 -6.60 17.63 4.25
N LEU A 96 -7.94 17.64 4.18
CA LEU A 96 -8.71 18.73 3.58
C LEU A 96 -8.59 20.03 4.39
N GLU A 97 -8.65 19.96 5.71
CA GLU A 97 -8.45 21.11 6.61
C GLU A 97 -7.05 21.71 6.42
N MET A 98 -6.01 20.88 6.41
CA MET A 98 -4.64 21.31 6.16
C MET A 98 -4.46 21.95 4.77
N LEU A 99 -5.15 21.44 3.74
CA LEU A 99 -5.13 22.04 2.40
C LEU A 99 -5.82 23.42 2.40
N GLU A 100 -6.92 23.57 3.13
CA GLU A 100 -7.64 24.84 3.23
C GLU A 100 -6.83 25.88 4.02
N GLU A 101 -6.19 25.49 5.13
CA GLU A 101 -5.25 26.36 5.85
C GLU A 101 -4.12 26.84 4.94
N ASN A 102 -3.53 25.94 4.16
CA ASN A 102 -2.50 26.31 3.18
C ASN A 102 -3.03 27.29 2.12
N ARG A 103 -4.29 27.12 1.68
CA ARG A 103 -4.93 28.02 0.73
C ARG A 103 -5.13 29.41 1.34
N LEU A 104 -5.62 29.48 2.58
CA LEU A 104 -5.85 30.74 3.30
C LEU A 104 -4.53 31.47 3.60
N LEU A 105 -3.50 30.75 4.05
CA LEU A 105 -2.17 31.31 4.28
C LEU A 105 -1.59 31.93 3.00
N ARG A 106 -1.75 31.27 1.85
CA ARG A 106 -1.32 31.83 0.55
C ARG A 106 -2.06 33.11 0.21
N ILE A 107 -3.38 33.16 0.43
CA ILE A 107 -4.18 34.35 0.20
C ILE A 107 -3.73 35.50 1.11
N GLU A 108 -3.46 35.22 2.38
CA GLU A 108 -3.04 36.25 3.33
C GLU A 108 -1.64 36.79 3.02
N ILE A 109 -0.70 35.90 2.64
CA ILE A 109 0.61 36.31 2.13
C ILE A 109 0.46 37.28 0.96
N GLU A 110 -0.46 36.99 0.03
CA GLU A 110 -0.70 37.85 -1.13
C GLU A 110 -1.29 39.22 -0.74
N LYS A 111 -2.24 39.26 0.19
CA LYS A 111 -2.78 40.53 0.72
C LYS A 111 -1.71 41.35 1.41
N LEU A 112 -0.89 40.73 2.26
CA LEU A 112 0.18 41.41 2.97
C LEU A 112 1.23 41.96 2.00
N ARG A 113 1.58 41.20 0.95
CA ARG A 113 2.46 41.68 -0.13
C ARG A 113 1.88 42.93 -0.80
N LYS A 114 0.59 42.91 -1.15
CA LYS A 114 -0.09 44.06 -1.77
C LYS A 114 -0.13 45.28 -0.85
N ILE A 115 -0.35 45.09 0.44
CA ILE A 115 -0.33 46.18 1.44
C ILE A 115 1.08 46.78 1.54
N ILE A 116 2.11 45.94 1.59
CA ILE A 116 3.51 46.40 1.64
C ILE A 116 3.84 47.18 0.36
N GLU A 117 3.49 46.66 -0.81
CA GLU A 117 3.69 47.33 -2.10
C GLU A 117 3.02 48.71 -2.15
N THR A 118 1.77 48.80 -1.67
CA THR A 118 1.02 50.06 -1.60
C THR A 118 1.68 51.05 -0.61
N LYS A 119 2.09 50.59 0.58
CA LYS A 119 2.77 51.45 1.56
C LYS A 119 4.15 51.91 1.09
N VAL A 120 4.87 51.08 0.35
CA VAL A 120 6.15 51.46 -0.28
C VAL A 120 5.92 52.53 -1.33
N HIS A 121 4.87 52.40 -2.15
CA HIS A 121 4.48 53.40 -3.14
C HIS A 121 4.08 54.74 -2.48
N ASP A 122 3.19 54.71 -1.48
CA ASP A 122 2.75 55.90 -0.75
C ASP A 122 3.89 56.62 -0.02
N ASN A 123 4.85 55.87 0.53
CA ASN A 123 6.02 56.47 1.17
C ASN A 123 6.95 57.11 0.13
N ARG A 124 7.15 56.48 -1.03
CA ARG A 124 7.97 57.06 -2.11
C ARG A 124 7.39 58.39 -2.60
N ASP A 125 6.07 58.46 -2.80
CA ASP A 125 5.39 59.67 -3.27
C ASP A 125 5.41 60.82 -2.24
N LYS A 126 5.59 60.52 -0.95
CA LYS A 126 5.79 61.51 0.12
C LYS A 126 7.20 62.09 0.18
N PHE A 127 8.20 61.41 -0.39
CA PHE A 127 9.58 61.92 -0.48
C PHE A 127 9.87 62.65 -1.80
N GLU A 128 8.98 62.56 -2.79
CA GLU A 128 9.08 63.23 -4.10
C GLU A 128 8.26 64.55 -4.19
N ARG A 129 7.70 65.05 -3.07
CA ARG A 129 7.12 66.40 -2.91
C ARG A 129 7.84 67.18 -1.82
#